data_AF-A0A1G6N5Q0-F1
#
_entry.id   AF-A0A1G6N5Q0-F1
#
_cell.length_a   1.000
_cell.length_b   1.000
_cell.length_c   1.000
_cell.angle_alpha   90.00
_cell.angle_beta   90.00
_cell.angle_gamma   90.00
#
_symmetry.space_group_name_H-M   'P 1'
#
loop_
_entity.id
_entity.type
_entity.pdbx_description
1 polymer ?
#
loop_
_entity_poly.entity_id
_entity_poly.type
_entity_poly.pdbx_seq_one_letter_code
_entity_poly.pdbx_strand_id
1 'polypeptide(L)'
;MKKWVTIPEAERITGIPDPTIRKYIKSHGHFFKIHMEGRVYYISRETLPVVQRVQEMYQSGYSMDRIEAMLSKTRSIPLSVIDHGVPRDLDLKQVIEELNQTNTLIQDMMEEQKRTRRRMEELKQEIQRMQTVDEERAGQQERRLDQELRHIQQGLPRLEQEMQRLHQVGEEQHDHRNRRMAHELSQLRQDLSRVEAQLDRRGILSVFRRKKDR
;
A
#
# COMPACT_ATOMS: atom_id res chain seq x y z
N MET A 1 -2.66 -63.19 19.28
CA MET A 1 -2.50 -61.93 20.05
C MET A 1 -3.39 -60.85 19.43
N LYS A 2 -4.10 -60.04 20.24
CA LYS A 2 -4.98 -58.98 19.71
C LYS A 2 -4.15 -57.98 18.90
N LYS A 3 -4.53 -57.72 17.63
CA LYS A 3 -3.84 -56.76 16.74
C LYS A 3 -4.09 -55.30 17.15
N TRP A 4 -5.20 -55.08 17.84
CA TRP A 4 -5.68 -53.79 18.31
C TRP A 4 -5.79 -53.82 19.82
N VAL A 5 -5.36 -52.73 20.46
CA VAL A 5 -5.45 -52.55 21.91
C VAL A 5 -6.15 -51.22 22.19
N THR A 6 -6.92 -51.17 23.26
CA THR A 6 -7.53 -49.92 23.73
C THR A 6 -6.46 -48.99 24.31
N ILE A 7 -6.75 -47.69 24.45
CA ILE A 7 -5.80 -46.75 25.09
C ILE A 7 -5.43 -47.18 26.54
N PRO A 8 -6.36 -47.65 27.40
CA PRO A 8 -5.99 -48.19 28.71
C PRO A 8 -5.11 -49.44 28.65
N GLU A 9 -5.31 -50.32 27.66
CA GLU A 9 -4.42 -51.45 27.43
C GLU A 9 -3.04 -50.99 26.92
N ALA A 10 -2.99 -49.96 26.08
CA ALA A 10 -1.75 -49.36 25.61
C ALA A 10 -0.95 -48.70 26.75
N GLU A 11 -1.61 -48.06 27.72
CA GLU A 11 -0.99 -47.56 28.94
C GLU A 11 -0.33 -48.69 29.72
N ARG A 12 -1.03 -49.82 29.92
CA ARG A 12 -0.44 -50.99 30.59
C ARG A 12 0.77 -51.58 29.85
N ILE A 13 0.78 -51.52 28.53
CA ILE A 13 1.87 -52.07 27.71
C ILE A 13 3.08 -51.12 27.65
N THR A 14 2.82 -49.83 27.50
CA THR A 14 3.87 -48.83 27.25
C THR A 14 4.37 -48.15 28.52
N GLY A 15 3.60 -48.19 29.62
CA GLY A 15 3.84 -47.43 30.84
C GLY A 15 3.52 -45.93 30.72
N ILE A 16 2.92 -45.51 29.60
CA ILE A 16 2.61 -44.10 29.32
C ILE A 16 1.17 -43.84 29.74
N PRO A 17 0.90 -42.80 30.56
CA PRO A 17 -0.46 -42.51 31.00
C PRO A 17 -1.43 -42.30 29.82
N ASP A 18 -2.65 -42.85 29.90
CA ASP A 18 -3.71 -42.68 28.90
C ASP A 18 -3.84 -41.22 28.37
N PRO A 19 -3.91 -40.17 29.22
CA PRO A 19 -4.04 -38.79 28.72
C PRO A 19 -2.85 -38.34 27.87
N THR A 20 -1.66 -38.86 28.14
CA THR A 20 -0.45 -38.57 27.37
C THR A 20 -0.48 -39.30 26.03
N ILE A 21 -0.91 -40.56 26.00
CA ILE A 21 -1.11 -41.30 24.75
C ILE A 21 -2.15 -40.60 23.87
N ARG A 22 -3.28 -40.16 24.44
CA ARG A 22 -4.29 -39.38 23.70
C ARG A 22 -3.73 -38.07 23.16
N LYS A 23 -2.92 -37.37 23.96
CA LYS A 23 -2.23 -36.15 23.52
C LYS A 23 -1.31 -36.42 22.33
N TYR A 24 -0.53 -37.50 22.36
CA TYR A 24 0.34 -37.87 21.25
C TYR A 24 -0.44 -38.28 20.01
N ILE A 25 -1.54 -39.02 20.16
CA ILE A 25 -2.44 -39.33 19.04
C ILE A 25 -3.05 -38.06 18.45
N LYS A 26 -3.39 -37.07 19.27
CA LYS A 26 -3.90 -35.79 18.78
C LYS A 26 -2.84 -34.99 18.01
N SER A 27 -1.61 -34.93 18.52
CA SER A 27 -0.52 -34.16 17.91
C SER A 27 0.11 -34.84 16.70
N HIS A 28 0.28 -36.16 16.75
CA HIS A 28 1.07 -36.96 15.80
C HIS A 28 0.24 -38.11 15.19
N GLY A 29 -1.08 -37.94 15.12
CA GLY A 29 -2.07 -38.98 14.81
C GLY A 29 -1.79 -39.77 13.54
N HIS A 30 -1.26 -39.11 12.51
CA HIS A 30 -0.96 -39.70 11.21
C HIS A 30 0.18 -40.73 11.24
N PHE A 31 0.97 -40.80 12.32
CA PHE A 31 1.98 -41.84 12.52
C PHE A 31 1.45 -43.07 13.26
N PHE A 32 0.22 -43.02 13.79
CA PHE A 32 -0.41 -44.13 14.51
C PHE A 32 -1.49 -44.80 13.65
N LYS A 33 -1.55 -46.13 13.70
CA LYS A 33 -2.69 -46.86 13.14
C LYS A 33 -3.77 -46.88 14.22
N ILE A 34 -4.74 -45.99 14.08
CA ILE A 34 -5.85 -45.83 15.04
C ILE A 34 -7.17 -46.11 14.33
N HIS A 35 -8.12 -46.69 15.06
CA HIS A 35 -9.52 -46.72 14.64
C HIS A 35 -10.43 -46.54 15.84
N MET A 36 -11.66 -46.12 15.58
CA MET A 36 -12.65 -45.86 16.61
C MET A 36 -13.83 -46.80 16.41
N GLU A 37 -14.21 -47.50 17.48
CA GLU A 37 -15.42 -48.32 17.51
C GLU A 37 -16.33 -47.75 18.60
N GLY A 38 -17.45 -47.16 18.18
CA GLY A 38 -18.34 -46.39 19.07
C GLY A 38 -17.65 -45.18 19.70
N ARG A 39 -17.41 -45.22 21.01
CA ARG A 39 -16.71 -44.16 21.79
C ARG A 39 -15.30 -44.56 22.24
N VAL A 40 -14.81 -45.71 21.79
CA VAL A 40 -13.54 -46.28 22.27
C VAL A 40 -12.49 -46.17 21.17
N TYR A 41 -11.32 -45.65 21.53
CA TYR A 41 -10.16 -45.58 20.66
C TYR A 41 -9.33 -46.85 20.77
N TYR A 42 -8.99 -47.41 19.61
CA TYR A 42 -8.10 -48.55 19.47
C TYR A 42 -6.86 -48.15 18.70
N ILE A 43 -5.71 -48.56 19.21
CA ILE A 43 -4.40 -48.38 18.59
C ILE A 43 -3.83 -49.74 18.19
N SER A 44 -3.22 -49.81 17.01
CA SER A 44 -2.56 -51.02 16.57
C SER A 44 -1.33 -51.29 17.44
N ARG A 45 -1.17 -52.56 17.84
CA ARG A 45 -0.03 -52.99 18.64
C ARG A 45 1.32 -52.73 17.95
N GLU A 46 1.34 -52.76 16.61
CA GLU A 46 2.52 -52.46 15.78
C GLU A 46 2.99 -51.01 15.92
N THR A 47 2.10 -50.10 16.30
CA THR A 47 2.41 -48.67 16.44
C THR A 47 2.72 -48.23 17.87
N LEU A 48 2.65 -49.13 18.86
CA LEU A 48 3.02 -48.83 20.24
C LEU A 48 4.49 -48.41 20.43
N PRO A 49 5.49 -49.00 19.74
CA PRO A 49 6.87 -48.53 19.82
C PRO A 49 7.03 -47.07 19.37
N VAL A 50 6.17 -46.58 18.47
CA VAL A 50 6.16 -45.18 18.03
C VAL A 50 5.72 -44.27 19.17
N VAL A 51 4.76 -44.70 20.00
CA VAL A 51 4.29 -43.93 21.17
C VAL A 51 5.45 -43.73 22.16
N GLN A 52 6.21 -44.80 22.42
CA GLN A 52 7.41 -44.74 23.26
C GLN A 52 8.47 -43.84 22.66
N ARG A 53 8.70 -43.92 21.34
CA ARG A 53 9.68 -43.07 20.68
C ARG A 53 9.31 -41.58 20.73
N VAL A 54 8.02 -41.26 20.57
CA VAL A 54 7.50 -39.90 20.74
C VAL A 54 7.74 -39.41 22.16
N GLN A 55 7.50 -40.24 23.17
CA GLN A 55 7.78 -39.91 24.57
C GLN A 55 9.26 -39.60 24.81
N GLU A 56 10.16 -40.45 24.32
CA GLU A 56 11.62 -40.25 24.43
C GLU A 56 12.06 -38.94 23.80
N MET A 57 11.52 -38.58 22.62
CA MET A 57 11.85 -37.33 21.97
C MET A 57 11.34 -36.11 22.76
N TYR A 58 10.14 -36.18 23.33
CA TYR A 58 9.65 -35.12 24.22
C TYR A 58 10.50 -35.00 25.49
N GLN A 59 10.89 -36.12 26.11
CA GLN A 59 11.80 -36.13 27.26
C GLN A 59 13.18 -35.57 26.92
N SER A 60 13.62 -35.75 25.67
CA SER A 60 14.89 -35.21 25.16
C SER A 60 14.78 -33.73 24.73
N GLY A 61 13.66 -33.05 25.01
CA GLY A 61 13.48 -31.61 24.75
C GLY A 61 13.19 -31.26 23.29
N TYR A 62 12.78 -32.22 22.45
CA TYR A 62 12.45 -31.93 21.06
C TYR A 62 11.12 -31.16 20.96
N SER A 63 11.09 -30.14 20.09
CA SER A 63 9.85 -29.45 19.72
C SER A 63 8.96 -30.35 18.85
N MET A 64 7.66 -30.03 18.80
CA MET A 64 6.68 -30.77 18.00
C MET A 64 7.11 -30.91 16.53
N ASP A 65 7.51 -29.81 15.88
CA ASP A 65 7.94 -29.81 14.48
C ASP A 65 9.17 -30.72 14.25
N ARG A 66 10.09 -30.73 15.22
CA ARG A 66 11.29 -31.57 15.14
C ARG A 66 10.95 -33.06 15.31
N ILE A 67 9.97 -33.37 16.15
CA ILE A 67 9.46 -34.74 16.32
C ILE A 67 8.81 -35.21 15.01
N GLU A 68 7.96 -34.39 14.39
CA GLU A 68 7.33 -34.73 13.10
C GLU A 68 8.36 -34.95 11.99
N ALA A 69 9.36 -34.07 11.89
CA ALA A 69 10.45 -34.21 10.92
C ALA A 69 11.30 -35.48 11.15
N MET A 70 11.43 -35.96 12.38
CA MET A 70 12.17 -37.18 12.70
C MET A 70 11.34 -38.45 12.41
N LEU A 71 10.04 -38.41 12.71
CA LEU A 71 9.13 -39.51 12.43
C LEU A 71 8.92 -39.71 10.92
N SER A 72 8.82 -38.63 10.15
CA SER A 72 8.68 -38.68 8.68
C SER A 72 9.93 -39.22 7.98
N LYS A 73 11.13 -38.96 8.52
CA LYS A 73 12.39 -39.53 7.99
C LYS A 73 12.54 -41.02 8.27
N THR A 74 11.97 -41.50 9.37
CA THR A 74 12.15 -42.89 9.84
C THR A 74 11.12 -43.85 9.25
N ARG A 75 9.98 -43.34 8.75
CA ARG A 75 8.96 -44.15 8.07
C ARG A 75 8.72 -43.62 6.65
N SER A 76 8.98 -44.47 5.66
CA SER A 76 8.25 -44.43 4.40
C SER A 76 6.77 -44.51 4.75
N ILE A 77 6.05 -43.39 4.61
CA ILE A 77 4.67 -43.21 5.07
C ILE A 77 3.78 -44.22 4.32
N PRO A 78 3.21 -45.24 4.98
CA PRO A 78 2.06 -45.92 4.42
C PRO A 78 0.86 -45.02 4.71
N LEU A 79 0.30 -44.39 3.68
CA LEU A 79 -1.00 -43.72 3.78
C LEU A 79 -2.00 -44.75 4.37
N SER A 80 -2.45 -44.52 5.60
CA SER A 80 -3.60 -45.26 6.14
C SER A 80 -4.84 -44.69 5.47
N VAL A 81 -5.25 -45.28 4.36
CA VAL A 81 -6.60 -45.11 3.83
C VAL A 81 -7.56 -45.52 4.94
N ILE A 82 -8.43 -44.60 5.33
CA ILE A 82 -9.56 -44.87 6.22
C ILE A 82 -10.46 -45.85 5.45
N ASP A 83 -10.42 -47.11 5.87
CA ASP A 83 -11.12 -48.23 5.26
C ASP A 83 -12.63 -48.09 5.51
N HIS A 84 -13.31 -47.37 4.61
CA HIS A 84 -14.75 -47.54 4.40
C HIS A 84 -14.96 -48.71 3.42
N GLY A 85 -14.72 -49.93 3.90
CA GLY A 85 -15.25 -51.18 3.35
C GLY A 85 -15.10 -51.39 1.84
N VAL A 86 -13.87 -51.44 1.33
CA VAL A 86 -13.62 -51.88 -0.07
C VAL A 86 -12.88 -53.23 -0.06
N PRO A 87 -13.37 -54.26 -0.79
CA PRO A 87 -12.77 -55.59 -0.82
C PRO A 87 -11.31 -55.56 -1.32
N ARG A 88 -10.47 -56.40 -0.70
CA ARG A 88 -9.13 -56.73 -1.19
C ARG A 88 -9.21 -57.33 -2.59
N ASP A 89 -8.71 -56.56 -3.56
CA ASP A 89 -7.69 -56.96 -4.52
C ASP A 89 -7.20 -55.67 -5.21
N LEU A 90 -6.24 -54.98 -4.58
CA LEU A 90 -5.54 -53.88 -5.25
C LEU A 90 -4.52 -54.51 -6.20
N ASP A 91 -4.86 -54.53 -7.49
CA ASP A 91 -3.96 -54.93 -8.55
C ASP A 91 -2.73 -54.02 -8.52
N LEU A 92 -1.59 -54.57 -8.12
CA LEU A 92 -0.30 -53.87 -8.03
C LEU A 92 0.07 -53.18 -9.35
N LYS A 93 -0.46 -53.65 -10.50
CA LYS A 93 -0.29 -52.98 -11.79
C LYS A 93 -1.01 -51.64 -11.85
N GLN A 94 -2.26 -51.56 -11.37
CA GLN A 94 -3.02 -50.30 -11.32
C GLN A 94 -2.34 -49.27 -10.42
N VAL A 95 -1.81 -49.68 -9.27
CA VAL A 95 -1.09 -48.77 -8.37
C VAL A 95 0.20 -48.23 -9.01
N ILE A 96 0.95 -49.07 -9.75
CA ILE A 96 2.15 -48.62 -10.47
C ILE A 96 1.77 -47.67 -11.62
N GLU A 97 0.66 -47.93 -12.30
CA GLU A 97 0.15 -47.11 -13.40
C GLU A 97 -0.33 -45.74 -12.90
N GLU A 98 -1.04 -45.70 -11.77
CA GLU A 98 -1.42 -44.46 -11.06
C GLU A 98 -0.19 -43.69 -10.56
N LEU A 99 0.83 -44.36 -10.04
CA LEU A 99 2.08 -43.71 -9.63
C LEU A 99 2.85 -43.13 -10.82
N ASN A 100 2.84 -43.81 -11.96
CA ASN A 100 3.45 -43.29 -13.19
C ASN A 100 2.66 -42.07 -13.72
N GLN A 101 1.33 -42.12 -13.70
CA GLN A 101 0.47 -40.98 -14.06
C GLN A 101 0.67 -39.79 -13.10
N THR A 102 0.87 -40.06 -11.81
CA THR A 102 1.16 -39.03 -10.82
C THR A 102 2.54 -38.40 -11.05
N ASN A 103 3.55 -39.22 -11.39
CA ASN A 103 4.88 -38.73 -11.74
C ASN A 103 4.87 -37.87 -13.02
N THR A 104 4.10 -38.25 -14.04
CA THR A 104 3.94 -37.41 -15.24
C THR A 104 3.24 -36.11 -14.92
N LEU A 105 2.19 -36.14 -14.09
CA LEU A 105 1.49 -34.91 -13.67
C LEU A 105 2.41 -33.98 -12.86
N ILE A 106 3.25 -34.52 -11.98
CA ILE A 106 4.23 -33.74 -11.23
C ILE A 106 5.26 -33.11 -12.18
N GLN A 107 5.73 -33.85 -13.19
CA GLN A 107 6.65 -33.31 -14.20
C GLN A 107 6.02 -32.17 -15.00
N ASP A 108 4.78 -32.34 -15.46
CA ASP A 108 4.04 -31.31 -16.18
C ASP A 108 3.83 -30.06 -15.31
N MET A 109 3.46 -30.26 -14.04
CA MET A 109 3.29 -29.16 -13.08
C MET A 109 4.62 -28.44 -12.80
N MET A 110 5.74 -29.17 -12.74
CA MET A 110 7.07 -28.57 -12.61
C MET A 110 7.48 -27.78 -13.85
N GLU A 111 7.14 -28.25 -15.05
CA GLU A 111 7.36 -27.50 -16.29
C GLU A 111 6.51 -26.24 -16.35
N GLU A 112 5.23 -26.33 -15.99
CA GLU A 112 4.34 -25.18 -15.93
C GLU A 112 4.88 -24.16 -14.92
N GLN A 113 5.29 -24.62 -13.73
CA GLN A 113 5.88 -23.74 -12.72
C GLN A 113 7.15 -23.04 -13.23
N LYS A 114 8.00 -23.73 -13.99
CA LYS A 114 9.18 -23.11 -14.64
C LYS A 114 8.76 -22.06 -15.67
N ARG A 115 7.75 -22.32 -16.49
CA ARG A 115 7.22 -21.35 -17.47
C ARG A 115 6.64 -20.12 -16.78
N THR A 116 5.87 -20.31 -15.71
CA THR A 116 5.30 -19.23 -14.91
C THR A 116 6.39 -18.40 -14.24
N ARG A 117 7.44 -19.03 -13.70
CA ARG A 117 8.61 -18.30 -13.16
C ARG A 117 9.32 -17.45 -14.22
N ARG A 118 9.50 -17.98 -15.44
CA ARG A 118 10.11 -17.20 -16.54
C ARG A 118 9.27 -15.98 -16.91
N ARG A 119 7.95 -16.16 -17.07
CA ARG A 119 7.02 -15.04 -17.33
C ARG A 119 7.03 -14.00 -16.22
N MET A 120 7.08 -14.43 -14.96
CA MET A 120 7.21 -13.52 -13.82
C MET A 120 8.50 -12.71 -13.87
N GLU A 121 9.62 -13.32 -14.25
CA GLU A 121 10.90 -12.61 -14.38
C GLU A 121 10.87 -11.62 -15.56
N GLU A 122 10.26 -11.99 -16.68
CA GLU A 122 10.07 -11.09 -17.84
C GLU A 122 9.22 -9.88 -17.46
N LEU A 123 8.07 -10.10 -16.81
CA LEU A 123 7.20 -9.02 -16.31
C LEU A 123 7.92 -8.12 -15.32
N LYS A 124 8.71 -8.69 -14.42
CA LYS A 124 9.50 -7.91 -13.46
C LYS A 124 10.52 -7.01 -14.16
N GLN A 125 11.20 -7.52 -15.20
CA GLN A 125 12.12 -6.71 -16.00
C GLN A 125 11.40 -5.60 -16.74
N GLU A 126 10.20 -5.86 -17.27
CA GLU A 126 9.39 -4.85 -17.96
C GLU A 126 8.93 -3.73 -17.01
N ILE A 127 8.48 -4.10 -15.80
CA ILE A 127 8.13 -3.14 -14.75
C ILE A 127 9.34 -2.28 -14.38
N GLN A 128 10.52 -2.88 -14.21
CA GLN A 128 11.74 -2.12 -13.90
C GLN A 128 12.08 -1.12 -15.01
N ARG A 129 11.98 -1.51 -16.28
CA ARG A 129 12.19 -0.59 -17.42
C ARG A 129 11.17 0.56 -17.41
N MET A 130 9.90 0.25 -17.15
CA MET A 130 8.86 1.27 -17.06
C MET A 130 9.13 2.27 -15.93
N GLN A 131 9.53 1.78 -14.76
CA GLN A 131 9.90 2.62 -13.61
C GLN A 131 11.06 3.56 -13.96
N THR A 132 12.11 3.06 -14.62
CA THR A 132 13.23 3.93 -15.03
C THR A 132 12.80 5.04 -15.98
N VAL A 133 11.90 4.75 -16.91
CA VAL A 133 11.38 5.76 -17.86
C VAL A 133 10.52 6.79 -17.13
N ASP A 134 9.70 6.36 -16.18
CA ASP A 134 8.84 7.27 -15.41
C ASP A 134 9.65 8.17 -14.48
N GLU A 135 10.71 7.64 -13.85
CA GLU A 135 11.66 8.43 -13.06
C GLU A 135 12.39 9.48 -13.92
N GLU A 136 12.86 9.09 -15.11
CA GLU A 136 13.47 10.03 -16.06
C GLU A 136 12.51 11.13 -16.50
N ARG A 137 11.26 10.77 -16.80
CA ARG A 137 10.20 11.73 -17.19
C ARG A 137 9.88 12.68 -16.05
N ALA A 138 9.71 12.17 -14.83
CA ALA A 138 9.46 12.98 -13.65
C ALA A 138 10.61 13.98 -13.42
N GLY A 139 11.87 13.51 -13.47
CA GLY A 139 13.03 14.39 -13.33
C GLY A 139 13.17 15.42 -14.46
N GLN A 140 12.75 15.10 -15.69
CA GLN A 140 12.69 16.09 -16.78
C GLN A 140 11.59 17.14 -16.53
N GLN A 141 10.42 16.72 -16.06
CA GLN A 141 9.32 17.62 -15.75
C GLN A 141 9.68 18.57 -14.60
N GLU A 142 10.30 18.06 -13.54
CA GLU A 142 10.78 18.87 -12.42
C GLU A 142 11.79 19.93 -12.89
N ARG A 143 12.78 19.53 -13.72
CA ARG A 143 13.73 20.48 -14.31
C ARG A 143 13.07 21.56 -15.17
N ARG A 144 12.01 21.22 -15.91
CA ARG A 144 11.26 22.20 -16.70
C ARG A 144 10.53 23.19 -15.81
N LEU A 145 9.82 22.69 -14.79
CA LEU A 145 9.12 23.53 -13.82
C LEU A 145 10.09 24.46 -13.09
N ASP A 146 11.25 23.97 -12.70
CA ASP A 146 12.30 24.81 -12.09
C ASP A 146 12.80 25.92 -13.01
N GLN A 147 12.95 25.64 -14.31
CA GLN A 147 13.33 26.67 -15.28
C GLN A 147 12.23 27.72 -15.44
N GLU A 148 10.97 27.30 -15.55
CA GLU A 148 9.82 28.22 -15.63
C GLU A 148 9.70 29.08 -14.36
N LEU A 149 9.83 28.48 -13.18
CA LEU A 149 9.83 29.21 -11.91
C LEU A 149 10.95 30.24 -11.84
N ARG A 150 12.16 29.89 -12.29
CA ARG A 150 13.28 30.85 -12.36
C ARG A 150 12.99 31.99 -13.32
N HIS A 151 12.41 31.70 -14.50
CA HIS A 151 12.02 32.76 -15.45
C HIS A 151 10.97 33.70 -14.85
N ILE A 152 9.96 33.16 -14.16
CA ILE A 152 8.94 33.96 -13.48
C ILE A 152 9.56 34.82 -12.38
N GLN A 153 10.43 34.22 -11.54
CA GLN A 153 11.13 34.93 -10.47
C GLN A 153 12.02 36.06 -10.99
N GLN A 154 12.64 35.88 -12.16
CA GLN A 154 13.43 36.93 -12.80
C GLN A 154 12.57 38.02 -13.46
N GLY A 155 11.36 37.68 -13.91
CA GLY A 155 10.42 38.62 -14.54
C GLY A 155 9.68 39.49 -13.53
N LEU A 156 9.36 38.96 -12.34
CA LEU A 156 8.63 39.66 -11.28
C LEU A 156 9.22 41.04 -10.92
N PRO A 157 10.54 41.19 -10.67
CA PRO A 157 11.13 42.50 -10.37
C PRO A 157 10.98 43.52 -11.49
N ARG A 158 10.98 43.08 -12.76
CA ARG A 158 10.79 43.98 -13.90
C ARG A 158 9.36 44.49 -13.94
N LEU A 159 8.39 43.60 -13.71
CA LEU A 159 6.98 43.96 -13.64
C LEU A 159 6.70 44.90 -12.46
N GLU A 160 7.31 44.66 -11.30
CA GLU A 160 7.23 45.55 -10.13
C GLU A 160 7.80 46.94 -10.43
N GLN A 161 8.96 47.02 -11.08
CA GLN A 161 9.55 48.29 -11.49
C GLN A 161 8.68 49.03 -12.51
N GLU A 162 8.06 48.32 -13.44
CA GLU A 162 7.17 48.92 -14.43
C GLU A 162 5.88 49.44 -13.80
N MET A 163 5.31 48.69 -12.85
CA MET A 163 4.19 49.13 -12.03
C MET A 163 4.51 50.39 -11.23
N GLN A 164 5.70 50.46 -10.62
CA GLN A 164 6.15 51.66 -9.89
C GLN A 164 6.31 52.87 -10.81
N ARG A 165 6.87 52.68 -12.01
CA ARG A 165 6.99 53.74 -13.02
C ARG A 165 5.63 54.27 -13.47
N LEU A 166 4.68 53.37 -13.77
CA LEU A 166 3.32 53.77 -14.14
C LEU A 166 2.63 54.54 -13.02
N HIS A 167 2.87 54.15 -11.77
CA HIS A 167 2.34 54.88 -10.61
C HIS A 167 2.93 56.30 -10.51
N GLN A 168 4.25 56.45 -10.60
CA GLN A 168 4.92 57.76 -10.58
C GLN A 168 4.44 58.68 -11.71
N VAL A 169 4.33 58.17 -12.93
CA VAL A 169 3.81 58.94 -14.06
C VAL A 169 2.36 59.37 -13.83
N GLY A 170 1.54 58.50 -13.22
CA GLY A 170 0.17 58.83 -12.84
C GLY A 170 0.10 59.95 -11.79
N GLU A 171 0.95 59.91 -10.77
CA GLU A 171 1.05 60.97 -9.75
C GLU A 171 1.51 62.30 -10.35
N GLU A 172 2.56 62.27 -11.18
CA GLU A 172 3.07 63.46 -11.87
C GLU A 172 2.03 64.10 -12.79
N GLN A 173 1.25 63.29 -13.50
CA GLN A 173 0.15 63.77 -14.34
C GLN A 173 -0.98 64.40 -13.52
N HIS A 174 -1.32 63.79 -12.37
CA HIS A 174 -2.31 64.34 -11.45
C HIS A 174 -1.85 65.68 -10.86
N ASP A 175 -0.59 65.77 -10.44
CA ASP A 175 0.01 67.00 -9.93
C ASP A 175 0.06 68.10 -10.99
N HIS A 176 0.48 67.76 -12.21
CA HIS A 176 0.52 68.71 -13.32
C HIS A 176 -0.89 69.25 -13.64
N ARG A 177 -1.88 68.36 -13.69
CA ARG A 177 -3.29 68.74 -13.88
C ARG A 177 -3.80 69.64 -12.76
N ASN A 178 -3.48 69.33 -11.51
CA ASN A 178 -3.87 70.15 -10.35
C ASN A 178 -3.23 71.54 -10.38
N ARG A 179 -1.93 71.65 -10.71
CA ARG A 179 -1.25 72.95 -10.85
C ARG A 179 -1.84 73.78 -11.98
N ARG A 180 -2.16 73.15 -13.12
CA ARG A 180 -2.81 73.84 -14.24
C ARG A 180 -4.19 74.37 -13.85
N MET A 181 -5.03 73.56 -13.21
CA MET A 181 -6.34 74.00 -12.71
C MET A 181 -6.21 75.12 -11.68
N ALA A 182 -5.24 75.05 -10.76
CA ALA A 182 -4.98 76.11 -9.80
C ALA A 182 -4.57 77.43 -10.48
N HIS A 183 -3.76 77.35 -11.53
CA HIS A 183 -3.38 78.52 -12.34
C HIS A 183 -4.58 79.11 -13.08
N GLU A 184 -5.39 78.28 -13.73
CA GLU A 184 -6.63 78.71 -14.42
C GLU A 184 -7.62 79.36 -13.45
N LEU A 185 -7.82 78.77 -12.26
CA LEU A 185 -8.66 79.38 -11.21
C LEU A 185 -8.11 80.72 -10.71
N SER A 186 -6.78 80.86 -10.59
CA SER A 186 -6.15 82.13 -10.21
C SER A 186 -6.35 83.21 -11.28
N GLN A 187 -6.20 82.85 -12.56
CA GLN A 187 -6.43 83.77 -13.68
C GLN A 187 -7.89 84.23 -13.70
N LEU A 188 -8.84 83.30 -13.58
CA LEU A 188 -10.27 83.62 -13.50
C LEU A 188 -10.59 84.54 -12.31
N ARG A 189 -9.99 84.31 -11.14
CA ARG A 189 -10.14 85.21 -9.98
C ARG A 189 -9.60 86.62 -10.28
N GLN A 190 -8.47 86.72 -10.95
CA GLN A 190 -7.88 88.01 -11.32
C GLN A 190 -8.76 88.75 -12.34
N ASP A 191 -9.29 88.04 -13.33
CA ASP A 191 -10.18 88.62 -14.34
C ASP A 191 -11.52 89.02 -13.75
N LEU A 192 -12.11 88.21 -12.85
CA LEU A 192 -13.29 88.59 -12.08
C LEU A 192 -13.03 89.87 -11.27
N SER A 193 -11.90 89.95 -10.56
CA SER A 193 -11.53 91.15 -9.80
C SER A 193 -11.37 92.39 -10.71
N ARG A 194 -10.82 92.23 -11.92
CA ARG A 194 -10.73 93.31 -12.92
C ARG A 194 -12.11 93.76 -13.39
N VAL A 195 -13.01 92.83 -13.69
CA VAL A 195 -14.39 93.12 -14.09
C VAL A 195 -15.15 93.81 -12.97
N GLU A 196 -15.03 93.33 -11.73
CA GLU A 196 -15.60 93.98 -10.55
C GLU A 196 -15.09 95.42 -10.41
N ALA A 197 -13.78 95.64 -10.51
CA ALA A 197 -13.18 96.97 -10.45
C ALA A 197 -13.68 97.89 -11.60
N GLN A 198 -13.90 97.36 -12.80
CA GLN A 198 -14.46 98.11 -13.92
C GLN A 198 -15.93 98.47 -13.71
N LEU A 199 -16.73 97.56 -13.15
CA LEU A 199 -18.14 97.80 -12.83
C LEU A 199 -18.31 98.81 -11.70
N ASP A 200 -17.37 98.82 -10.74
CA ASP A 200 -17.36 99.79 -9.63
C ASP A 200 -17.03 101.20 -10.15
N ARG A 201 -16.00 101.31 -11.00
CA ARG A 201 -15.65 102.58 -11.67
C ARG A 201 -16.76 103.15 -12.54
N ARG A 202 -17.63 102.29 -13.10
CA ARG A 202 -18.80 102.71 -13.88
C ARG A 202 -20.05 103.00 -13.02
N GLY A 203 -19.97 102.86 -11.70
CA GLY A 203 -21.09 103.10 -10.78
C GLY A 203 -22.22 102.06 -10.87
N ILE A 204 -21.97 100.89 -11.49
CA ILE A 204 -22.98 99.86 -11.73
C ILE A 204 -23.13 98.96 -10.48
N LEU A 205 -22.06 98.73 -9.73
CA LEU A 205 -22.07 97.90 -8.52
C LEU A 205 -22.83 98.55 -7.34
N SER A 206 -22.85 99.88 -7.24
CA SER A 206 -23.61 100.60 -6.22
C SER A 206 -25.14 100.52 -6.42
N VAL A 207 -25.59 100.33 -7.67
CA VAL A 207 -27.00 100.09 -8.04
C VAL A 207 -27.43 98.66 -7.65
N PHE A 208 -26.54 97.67 -7.80
CA PHE A 208 -26.82 96.28 -7.44
C PHE A 208 -26.74 96.01 -5.93
N ARG A 209 -25.81 96.61 -5.18
CA ARG A 209 -25.76 96.47 -3.71
C ARG A 209 -27.03 97.02 -3.04
N ARG A 210 -27.59 98.14 -3.53
CA ARG A 210 -28.86 98.70 -3.01
C ARG A 210 -30.10 97.83 -3.24
N LYS A 211 -30.07 96.86 -4.17
CA LYS A 211 -31.18 95.93 -4.41
C LYS A 211 -31.10 94.64 -3.59
N LYS A 212 -29.95 94.32 -2.96
CA LYS A 212 -29.77 93.10 -2.18
C LYS A 212 -30.16 93.26 -0.70
N ASP A 213 -30.26 94.51 -0.23
CA ASP A 213 -30.64 94.88 1.14
C ASP A 213 -32.13 95.30 1.28
N ARG A 214 -32.99 94.89 0.34
CA ARG A 214 -34.46 94.96 0.42
C ARG A 214 -35.03 93.58 0.19
#